data_AF-A0A950UP59-F1
#
_entry.id   AF-A0A950UP59-F1
#
_cell.length_a   1.000
_cell.length_b   1.000
_cell.length_c   1.000
_cell.angle_alpha   90.00
_cell.angle_beta   90.00
_cell.angle_gamma   90.00
#
_symmetry.space_group_name_H-M   'P 1'
#
loop_
_entity.id
_entity.type
_entity.pdbx_description
1 polymer ?
#
loop_
_entity_poly.entity_id
_entity_poly.type
_entity_poly.pdbx_seq_one_letter_code
_entity_poly.pdbx_strand_id
1 'polypeptide(L)' 'MHRYLTAFALAALPIAAIAATLVPSAIVASPSTYDGQTVTVSGTVSNYKTHQSTAGGEVARFNLCDSKCVMIID' A
#
# COMPACT_ATOMS: atom_id res chain seq x y z
N MET A 1 49.88 30.24 6.88
CA MET A 1 49.57 29.40 5.70
C MET A 1 48.34 28.57 6.04
N HIS A 2 47.17 28.99 5.54
CA HIS A 2 45.85 28.48 5.94
C HIS A 2 45.56 27.16 5.21
N ARG A 3 45.43 26.06 5.97
CA ARG A 3 45.09 24.73 5.46
C ARG A 3 43.56 24.65 5.37
N TYR A 4 43.03 24.67 4.15
CA TYR A 4 41.60 24.52 3.87
C TYR A 4 41.15 23.07 4.17
N LEU A 5 40.24 22.92 5.12
CA LEU A 5 39.49 21.69 5.36
C LEU A 5 38.35 21.64 4.33
N THR A 6 38.47 20.75 3.34
CA THR A 6 37.40 20.46 2.38
C THR A 6 36.31 19.64 3.08
N ALA A 7 35.23 20.29 3.47
CA ALA A 7 34.01 19.63 3.94
C ALA A 7 33.29 18.99 2.73
N PHE A 8 33.28 17.67 2.67
CA PHE A 8 32.41 16.94 1.74
C PHE A 8 30.97 17.00 2.27
N ALA A 9 30.15 17.86 1.67
CA ALA A 9 28.72 17.87 1.91
C ALA A 9 28.10 16.62 1.24
N LEU A 10 27.76 15.62 2.06
CA LEU A 10 27.04 14.44 1.61
C LEU A 10 25.59 14.86 1.29
N ALA A 11 25.30 15.08 0.01
CA ALA A 11 23.95 15.39 -0.45
C ALA A 11 23.04 14.18 -0.14
N ALA A 12 22.12 14.35 0.81
CA ALA A 12 21.08 13.37 1.10
C ALA A 12 20.10 13.35 -0.08
N LEU A 13 20.32 12.43 -1.02
CA LEU A 13 19.36 12.15 -2.06
C LEU A 13 18.14 11.49 -1.42
N PRO A 14 16.91 11.94 -1.70
CA PRO A 14 15.72 11.23 -1.27
C PRO A 14 15.69 9.88 -2.00
N ILE A 15 16.08 8.82 -1.31
CA ILE A 15 15.84 7.46 -1.78
C ILE A 15 14.32 7.30 -1.72
N ALA A 16 13.66 7.53 -2.85
CA ALA A 16 12.28 7.11 -3.02
C ALA A 16 12.28 5.59 -2.87
N ALA A 17 11.92 5.12 -1.68
CA ALA A 17 11.74 3.70 -1.43
C ALA A 17 10.67 3.22 -2.41
N ILE A 18 11.09 2.38 -3.36
CA ILE A 18 10.17 1.71 -4.27
C ILE A 18 9.35 0.79 -3.38
N ALA A 19 8.15 1.23 -2.99
CA ALA A 19 7.28 0.46 -2.11
C ALA A 19 6.99 -0.87 -2.80
N ALA A 20 7.46 -1.97 -2.21
CA ALA A 20 7.22 -3.30 -2.76
C ALA A 20 5.71 -3.53 -2.88
N THR A 21 5.26 -4.02 -4.03
CA THR A 21 3.87 -4.39 -4.23
C THR A 21 3.50 -5.51 -3.26
N LEU A 22 2.53 -5.25 -2.39
CA LEU A 22 2.05 -6.21 -1.41
C LEU A 22 1.04 -7.17 -2.04
N VAL A 23 0.87 -8.32 -1.39
CA VAL A 23 -0.22 -9.27 -1.67
C VAL A 23 -1.18 -9.31 -0.48
N PRO A 24 -2.46 -9.66 -0.68
CA PRO A 24 -3.46 -9.74 0.40
C PRO A 24 -3.00 -10.51 1.64
N SER A 25 -2.39 -11.69 1.48
CA SER A 25 -1.92 -12.49 2.62
C SER A 25 -0.87 -11.78 3.49
N ALA A 26 -0.02 -10.93 2.91
CA ALA A 26 1.00 -10.18 3.64
C ALA A 26 0.35 -9.10 4.53
N ILE A 27 -0.69 -8.45 4.04
CA ILE A 27 -1.45 -7.46 4.81
C ILE A 27 -2.13 -8.13 6.01
N VAL A 28 -2.77 -9.28 5.78
CA VAL A 28 -3.45 -10.05 6.84
C VAL A 28 -2.46 -10.57 7.89
N ALA A 29 -1.21 -10.86 7.51
CA ALA A 29 -0.20 -11.34 8.45
C ALA A 29 0.29 -10.25 9.42
N SER A 30 0.20 -8.97 9.07
CA SER A 30 0.68 -7.85 9.90
C SER A 30 -0.12 -6.56 9.65
N PRO A 31 -1.44 -6.55 9.94
CA PRO A 31 -2.32 -5.46 9.51
C PRO A 31 -1.93 -4.10 10.10
N SER A 32 -1.60 -4.05 11.39
CA SER A 32 -1.24 -2.81 12.09
C SER A 32 0.03 -2.14 11.56
N THR A 33 0.88 -2.87 10.83
CA THR A 33 2.07 -2.30 10.19
C THR A 33 1.69 -1.32 9.07
N TYR A 34 0.50 -1.46 8.49
CA TYR A 34 0.07 -0.69 7.31
C TYR A 34 -0.93 0.42 7.66
N ASP A 35 -1.32 0.56 8.92
CA ASP A 35 -2.26 1.60 9.36
C ASP A 35 -1.70 3.00 9.03
N GLY A 36 -2.52 3.80 8.35
CA GLY A 36 -2.14 5.16 7.93
C GLY A 36 -1.13 5.25 6.79
N GLN A 37 -0.73 4.12 6.18
CA GLN A 37 0.22 4.09 5.06
C GLN A 37 -0.48 3.93 3.71
N THR A 38 0.07 4.59 2.69
CA THR A 38 -0.30 4.34 1.29
C THR A 38 0.52 3.15 0.77
N VAL A 39 -0.16 2.10 0.37
CA VAL A 39 0.46 0.87 -0.16
C VAL A 39 -0.12 0.50 -1.52
N THR A 40 0.67 -0.18 -2.35
CA THR A 40 0.18 -0.80 -3.59
C THR A 40 -0.03 -2.29 -3.35
N VAL A 41 -1.23 -2.79 -3.62
CA VAL A 41 -1.60 -4.20 -3.40
C VAL A 41 -1.99 -4.81 -4.73
N SER A 42 -1.47 -6.01 -5.03
CA SER A 42 -1.82 -6.77 -6.22
C SER A 42 -2.39 -8.13 -5.84
N GLY A 43 -3.40 -8.56 -6.59
CA GLY A 43 -4.08 -9.84 -6.39
C GLY A 43 -5.12 -10.09 -7.47
N THR A 44 -5.71 -11.29 -7.45
CA THR A 44 -6.80 -11.66 -8.35
C THR A 44 -8.13 -11.20 -7.76
N VAL A 45 -8.91 -10.46 -8.55
CA VAL A 45 -10.28 -10.08 -8.18
C VAL A 45 -11.22 -11.28 -8.35
N SER A 46 -12.08 -11.52 -7.38
CA SER A 46 -13.16 -12.51 -7.47
C SER A 46 -14.44 -12.03 -6.77
N ASN A 47 -15.58 -12.64 -7.10
CA ASN A 47 -16.86 -12.39 -6.43
C ASN A 47 -17.31 -10.90 -6.43
N TYR A 48 -17.05 -10.17 -7.52
CA TYR A 48 -17.50 -8.79 -7.66
C TYR A 48 -19.03 -8.70 -7.63
N LYS A 49 -19.55 -7.80 -6.79
CA LYS A 49 -20.97 -7.49 -6.61
C LYS A 49 -21.13 -6.01 -6.36
N THR A 50 -22.23 -5.43 -6.82
CA THR A 50 -22.62 -4.06 -6.48
C THR A 50 -24.00 -4.08 -5.85
N HIS A 51 -24.23 -3.19 -4.88
CA HIS A 51 -25.51 -3.03 -4.22
C HIS A 51 -25.77 -1.55 -3.96
N GLN A 52 -27.05 -1.15 -4.02
CA GLN A 52 -27.45 0.17 -3.57
C GLN A 52 -27.41 0.24 -2.05
N SER A 53 -26.68 1.22 -1.52
CA SER A 53 -26.58 1.50 -0.09
C SER A 53 -27.86 2.12 0.44
N THR A 54 -28.22 1.78 1.67
CA THR A 54 -29.35 2.40 2.39
C THR A 54 -29.16 3.91 2.59
N ALA A 55 -27.91 4.39 2.58
CA ALA A 55 -27.57 5.81 2.69
C ALA A 55 -27.61 6.56 1.33
N GLY A 56 -27.96 5.86 0.24
CA GLY A 56 -27.81 6.34 -1.12
C GLY A 56 -26.40 6.12 -1.66
N GLY A 57 -26.29 5.71 -2.92
CA GLY A 57 -25.03 5.41 -3.60
C GLY A 57 -24.82 3.93 -3.85
N GLU A 58 -24.05 3.61 -4.90
CA GLU A 58 -23.65 2.25 -5.24
C GLU A 58 -22.39 1.87 -4.46
N VAL A 59 -22.42 0.72 -3.78
CA VAL A 59 -21.29 0.14 -3.06
C VAL A 59 -20.81 -1.08 -3.83
N ALA A 60 -19.51 -1.15 -4.12
CA ALA A 60 -18.89 -2.30 -4.74
C ALA A 60 -18.25 -3.20 -3.67
N ARG A 61 -18.40 -4.51 -3.85
CA ARG A 61 -17.79 -5.53 -3.00
C ARG A 61 -17.12 -6.57 -3.86
N PHE A 62 -15.89 -6.90 -3.55
CA PHE A 62 -15.15 -7.97 -4.21
C PHE A 62 -14.09 -8.54 -3.29
N ASN A 63 -13.61 -9.74 -3.61
CA ASN A 63 -12.46 -10.32 -2.94
C ASN A 63 -11.21 -10.03 -3.77
N LEU A 64 -10.15 -9.57 -3.12
CA LEU A 64 -8.81 -9.53 -3.70
C LEU A 64 -7.99 -10.68 -3.11
N CYS A 65 -7.49 -11.56 -3.97
CA CYS A 65 -6.92 -12.85 -3.56
C CYS A 65 -5.46 -13.04 -4.00
N ASP A 66 -4.68 -13.67 -3.13
CA ASP A 66 -3.47 -14.44 -3.46
C ASP A 66 -3.63 -15.88 -2.91
N SER A 67 -2.69 -16.37 -2.10
CA SER A 67 -2.89 -17.53 -1.20
C SER A 67 -4.04 -17.36 -0.18
N LYS A 68 -4.44 -16.12 0.13
CA LYS A 68 -5.61 -15.77 0.95
C LYS A 68 -6.44 -14.70 0.25
N CYS A 69 -7.72 -14.60 0.60
CA CYS A 69 -8.61 -13.56 0.08
C CYS A 69 -8.96 -12.55 1.18
N VAL A 70 -8.95 -11.27 0.83
CA VAL A 70 -9.53 -10.18 1.63
C VAL A 70 -10.73 -9.59 0.91
N MET A 71 -11.77 -9.25 1.66
CA MET A 71 -12.95 -8.59 1.11
C MET A 71 -12.69 -7.07 1.08
N ILE A 72 -12.85 -6.47 -0.09
CA ILE A 72 -12.81 -5.03 -0.32
C ILE A 72 -14.25 -4.52 -0.43
N ILE A 73 -14.52 -3.39 0.21
CA ILE A 73 -15.78 -2.64 0.14
C ILE A 73 -15.40 -1.22 -0.28
N ASP A 74 -15.94 -0.78 -1.41
CA ASP A 74 -15.81 0.59 -1.95
C ASP A 74 -17.16 1.30 -1.86
#